data_AF-A0A7W6KBE6-F1
#
_entry.id   AF-A0A7W6KBE6-F1
#
_cell.length_a   1.000
_cell.length_b   1.000
_cell.length_c   1.000
_cell.angle_alpha   90.00
_cell.angle_beta   90.00
_cell.angle_gamma   90.00
#
_symmetry.space_group_name_H-M   'P 1'
#
loop_
_entity.id
_entity.type
_entity.pdbx_description
1 polymer ?
#
loop_
_entity_poly.entity_id
_entity_poly.type
_entity_poly.pdbx_seq_one_letter_code
_entity_poly.pdbx_strand_id
1 'polypeptide(L)'
;MHTRTFTYIPTKVGSPMLVTIDQDDEVLNVTIGDTYLGSMVENEQSPYGWETTDPLLLEELPDLSMALKEEKAMENLPYALKDLFGESIAYWEWEDDQNLRVIAHPDLDLSEFANAIRDQINEIVLFDKTMVINLSQNDKTEEIYIN
;
A
#
# COMPACT_ATOMS: atom_id res chain seq x y z
N MET A 1 -6.71 -20.12 -4.47
CA MET A 1 -5.63 -19.88 -3.50
C MET A 1 -4.75 -18.78 -4.05
N HIS A 2 -4.78 -17.61 -3.41
CA HIS A 2 -3.92 -16.47 -3.74
C HIS A 2 -2.95 -16.29 -2.58
N THR A 3 -1.65 -16.38 -2.86
CA THR A 3 -0.59 -16.15 -1.87
C THR A 3 0.00 -14.78 -2.14
N ARG A 4 0.13 -13.96 -1.09
CA ARG A 4 0.84 -12.68 -1.15
C ARG A 4 1.83 -12.58 -0.01
N THR A 5 2.90 -11.85 -0.25
CA THR A 5 3.97 -11.66 0.72
C THR A 5 4.36 -10.20 0.80
N PHE A 6 4.56 -9.68 2.00
CA PHE A 6 5.04 -8.32 2.23
C PHE A 6 5.89 -8.25 3.48
N THR A 7 6.64 -7.16 3.64
CA THR A 7 7.47 -6.92 4.82
C THR A 7 6.91 -5.75 5.61
N TYR A 8 6.81 -5.89 6.94
CA TYR A 8 6.52 -4.79 7.86
C TYR A 8 7.46 -4.84 9.07
N ILE A 9 7.50 -3.77 9.85
CA ILE A 9 8.30 -3.70 11.07
C ILE A 9 7.33 -3.68 12.25
N PRO A 10 7.14 -4.80 12.98
CA PRO A 10 6.28 -4.83 14.15
C PRO A 10 6.80 -3.90 15.24
N THR A 11 5.89 -3.19 15.91
CA THR A 11 6.23 -2.21 16.94
C THR A 11 7.00 -2.86 18.10
N LYS A 12 6.65 -4.10 18.45
CA LYS A 12 7.27 -4.85 19.54
C LYS A 12 8.72 -5.27 19.25
N VAL A 13 9.02 -5.61 17.99
CA VAL A 13 10.31 -6.23 17.63
C VAL A 13 11.27 -5.21 17.02
N GLY A 14 10.76 -4.23 16.29
CA GLY A 14 11.57 -3.17 15.69
C GLY A 14 12.50 -3.65 14.58
N SER A 15 12.30 -4.86 14.05
CA SER A 15 13.03 -5.41 12.91
C SER A 15 12.07 -5.85 11.80
N PRO A 16 12.45 -5.73 10.52
CA PRO A 16 11.62 -6.20 9.40
C PRO A 16 11.24 -7.67 9.54
N MET A 17 9.98 -7.98 9.29
CA MET A 17 9.43 -9.34 9.26
C MET A 17 8.69 -9.58 7.96
N LEU A 18 8.97 -10.73 7.34
CA LEU A 18 8.24 -11.21 6.17
C LEU A 18 6.91 -11.82 6.63
N VAL A 19 5.83 -11.32 6.09
CA VAL A 19 4.48 -11.88 6.25
C VAL A 19 4.11 -12.60 4.98
N THR A 20 3.58 -13.81 5.13
CA THR A 20 2.91 -14.55 4.05
C THR A 20 1.44 -14.68 4.40
N ILE A 21 0.59 -14.26 3.47
CA ILE A 21 -0.86 -14.39 3.56
C ILE A 21 -1.30 -15.37 2.48
N ASP A 22 -1.85 -16.50 2.90
CA ASP A 22 -2.49 -17.48 2.03
C ASP A 22 -4.01 -17.32 2.13
N GLN A 23 -4.61 -16.79 1.07
CA GLN A 23 -6.05 -16.60 0.99
C GLN A 23 -6.74 -17.84 0.44
N ASP A 24 -7.68 -18.36 1.24
CA ASP A 24 -8.65 -19.37 0.86
C ASP A 24 -10.06 -18.83 1.13
N ASP A 25 -10.76 -18.48 0.05
CA ASP A 25 -12.05 -17.78 0.09
C ASP A 25 -11.99 -16.47 0.90
N GLU A 26 -12.79 -16.34 1.95
CA GLU A 26 -12.82 -15.18 2.86
C GLU A 26 -11.83 -15.30 4.03
N VAL A 27 -11.05 -16.38 4.09
CA VAL A 27 -10.12 -16.67 5.19
C VAL A 27 -8.68 -16.36 4.77
N LEU A 28 -7.99 -15.56 5.60
CA LEU A 28 -6.58 -15.26 5.47
C LEU A 28 -5.77 -16.10 6.46
N ASN A 29 -4.92 -16.98 5.95
CA ASN A 29 -3.97 -17.76 6.73
C ASN A 29 -2.66 -16.98 6.83
N VAL A 30 -2.19 -16.74 8.05
CA VAL A 30 -1.08 -15.81 8.33
C VAL A 30 0.14 -16.57 8.82
N THR A 31 1.26 -16.37 8.13
CA THR A 31 2.59 -16.83 8.55
C THR A 31 3.52 -15.63 8.67
N ILE A 32 4.23 -15.50 9.79
CA ILE A 32 5.25 -14.46 9.98
C ILE A 32 6.60 -15.14 10.16
N GLY A 33 7.56 -14.81 9.29
CA GLY A 33 8.81 -15.56 9.15
C GLY A 33 8.51 -17.03 8.81
N ASP A 34 8.98 -17.94 9.66
CA ASP A 34 8.74 -19.39 9.53
C ASP A 34 7.59 -19.90 10.43
N THR A 35 6.84 -19.01 11.10
CA THR A 35 5.82 -19.40 12.09
C THR A 35 4.43 -19.10 11.59
N TYR A 36 3.62 -20.15 11.43
CA TYR A 36 2.19 -20.03 11.20
C TYR A 36 1.50 -19.53 12.48
N LEU A 37 0.83 -18.38 12.40
CA LEU A 37 0.20 -17.75 13.57
C LEU A 37 -1.29 -18.07 13.71
N GLY A 38 -1.96 -18.40 12.60
CA GLY A 38 -3.38 -18.68 12.59
C GLY A 38 -4.09 -18.15 11.36
N SER A 39 -5.42 -18.06 11.47
CA SER A 39 -6.32 -17.60 10.43
C SER A 39 -7.15 -16.42 10.90
N MET A 40 -7.51 -15.52 10.00
CA MET A 40 -8.38 -14.38 10.28
C MET A 40 -9.36 -14.14 9.14
N VAL A 41 -10.46 -13.46 9.47
CA VAL A 41 -11.50 -13.03 8.52
C VAL A 41 -11.74 -11.54 8.66
N GLU A 42 -12.17 -10.90 7.58
CA GLU A 42 -12.53 -9.49 7.60
C GLU A 42 -13.78 -9.29 8.48
N ASN A 43 -13.72 -8.33 9.40
CA ASN A 43 -14.83 -7.99 10.28
C ASN A 43 -14.85 -6.47 10.50
N GLU A 44 -15.79 -5.78 9.86
CA GLU A 44 -15.96 -4.33 9.97
C GLU A 44 -16.32 -3.85 11.39
N GLN A 45 -16.84 -4.74 12.24
CA GLN A 45 -17.15 -4.41 13.64
C GLN A 45 -15.91 -4.54 14.56
N SER A 46 -14.86 -5.22 14.10
CA SER A 46 -13.60 -5.30 14.82
C SER A 46 -12.88 -3.95 14.76
N PRO A 47 -12.28 -3.47 15.86
CA PRO A 47 -11.49 -2.23 15.85
C PRO A 47 -10.34 -2.26 14.84
N TYR A 48 -9.87 -3.46 14.47
CA TYR A 48 -8.78 -3.64 13.53
C TYR A 48 -9.25 -3.93 12.10
N GLY A 49 -10.55 -4.18 11.90
CA GLY A 49 -11.11 -4.63 10.61
C GLY A 49 -10.96 -6.14 10.36
N TRP A 50 -10.34 -6.86 11.29
CA TRP A 50 -10.06 -8.29 11.21
C TRP A 50 -10.40 -8.98 12.52
N GLU A 51 -10.84 -10.23 12.46
CA GLU A 51 -11.12 -11.08 13.62
C GLU A 51 -10.39 -12.42 13.50
N THR A 52 -9.90 -12.92 14.62
CA THR A 52 -9.27 -14.24 14.74
C THR A 52 -9.57 -14.86 16.11
N THR A 53 -9.62 -16.18 16.17
CA THR A 53 -9.65 -16.95 17.42
C THR A 53 -8.28 -17.49 17.83
N ASP A 54 -7.27 -17.34 16.97
CA ASP A 54 -5.92 -17.87 17.19
C ASP A 54 -5.13 -16.93 18.11
N PRO A 55 -4.69 -17.37 19.30
CA PRO A 55 -4.07 -16.47 20.30
C PRO A 55 -2.79 -15.79 19.81
N LEU A 56 -1.97 -16.49 19.04
CA LEU A 56 -0.70 -15.94 18.51
C LEU A 56 -0.98 -14.84 17.48
N LEU A 57 -1.96 -15.05 16.59
CA LEU A 57 -2.35 -14.03 15.63
C LEU A 57 -3.05 -12.85 16.31
N LEU A 58 -3.83 -13.10 17.35
CA LEU A 58 -4.52 -12.04 18.11
C LEU A 58 -3.53 -11.04 18.73
N GLU A 59 -2.38 -11.51 19.21
CA GLU A 59 -1.33 -10.65 19.78
C GLU A 59 -0.65 -9.75 18.74
N GLU A 60 -0.59 -10.19 17.47
CA GLU A 60 0.04 -9.48 16.35
C GLU A 60 -0.98 -8.69 15.51
N LEU A 61 -2.28 -8.94 15.70
CA LEU A 61 -3.37 -8.36 14.94
C LEU A 61 -3.33 -6.83 14.86
N PRO A 62 -3.00 -6.06 15.93
CA PRO A 62 -2.96 -4.61 15.84
C PRO A 62 -1.94 -4.10 14.80
N ASP A 63 -0.70 -4.58 14.88
CA ASP A 63 0.37 -4.17 13.97
C ASP A 63 0.12 -4.72 12.55
N LEU A 64 -0.29 -5.99 12.44
CA LEU A 64 -0.58 -6.64 11.15
C LEU A 64 -1.73 -5.95 10.41
N SER A 65 -2.79 -5.59 11.13
CA SER A 65 -3.95 -4.92 10.52
C SER A 65 -3.60 -3.54 9.98
N MET A 66 -2.68 -2.83 10.63
CA MET A 66 -2.14 -1.59 10.12
C MET A 66 -1.36 -1.83 8.83
N ALA A 67 -0.41 -2.78 8.84
CA ALA A 67 0.38 -3.11 7.66
C ALA A 67 -0.49 -3.56 6.45
N LEU A 68 -1.55 -4.34 6.69
CA LEU A 68 -2.50 -4.73 5.64
C LEU A 68 -3.31 -3.56 5.07
N LYS A 69 -3.67 -2.59 5.92
CA LYS A 69 -4.33 -1.36 5.47
C LYS A 69 -3.39 -0.51 4.65
N GLU A 70 -2.12 -0.41 5.05
CA GLU A 70 -1.09 0.30 4.28
C GLU A 70 -0.86 -0.35 2.92
N GLU A 71 -0.69 -1.68 2.87
CA GLU A 71 -0.57 -2.44 1.62
C GLU A 71 -1.75 -2.15 0.68
N LYS A 72 -2.98 -2.25 1.20
CA LYS A 72 -4.19 -1.95 0.43
C LYS A 72 -4.23 -0.48 -0.02
N ALA A 73 -3.77 0.45 0.80
CA ALA A 73 -3.70 1.87 0.43
C ALA A 73 -2.67 2.11 -0.68
N MET A 74 -1.50 1.47 -0.62
CA MET A 74 -0.51 1.52 -1.70
C MET A 74 -1.07 0.94 -2.99
N GLU A 75 -1.65 -0.28 -2.96
CA GLU A 75 -2.25 -0.91 -4.14
C GLU A 75 -3.31 -0.01 -4.82
N ASN A 76 -4.08 0.74 -4.01
CA ASN A 76 -5.13 1.62 -4.51
C ASN A 76 -4.66 3.04 -4.87
N LEU A 77 -3.44 3.43 -4.52
CA LEU A 77 -2.92 4.78 -4.76
C LEU A 77 -3.06 5.25 -6.21
N PRO A 78 -2.70 4.44 -7.24
CA PRO A 78 -2.80 4.91 -8.62
C PRO A 78 -4.24 5.18 -9.04
N TYR A 79 -5.20 4.41 -8.53
CA TYR A 79 -6.63 4.62 -8.77
C TYR A 79 -7.12 5.88 -8.07
N ALA A 80 -6.69 6.12 -6.82
CA ALA A 80 -7.03 7.34 -6.11
C ALA A 80 -6.47 8.60 -6.79
N LEU A 81 -5.23 8.52 -7.28
CA LEU A 81 -4.63 9.57 -8.13
C LEU A 81 -5.44 9.80 -9.40
N LYS A 82 -5.87 8.71 -10.06
CA LYS A 82 -6.69 8.78 -11.28
C LYS A 82 -8.07 9.39 -11.02
N ASP A 83 -8.70 9.09 -9.89
CA ASP A 83 -9.98 9.67 -9.49
C ASP A 83 -9.85 11.18 -9.21
N LEU A 84 -8.74 11.60 -8.60
CA LEU A 84 -8.51 12.99 -8.25
C LEU A 84 -8.11 13.86 -9.46
N PHE A 85 -7.19 13.37 -10.29
CA PHE A 85 -6.61 14.14 -11.39
C PHE A 85 -7.19 13.82 -12.77
N GLY A 86 -8.06 12.81 -12.85
CA GLY A 86 -8.86 12.48 -14.03
C GLY A 86 -8.02 12.22 -15.28
N GLU A 87 -8.31 12.96 -16.35
CA GLU A 87 -7.64 12.83 -17.66
C GLU A 87 -6.17 13.26 -17.63
N SER A 88 -5.72 13.94 -16.56
CA SER A 88 -4.32 14.37 -16.41
C SER A 88 -3.34 13.20 -16.32
N ILE A 89 -3.81 12.03 -15.87
CA ILE A 89 -3.02 10.80 -15.81
C ILE A 89 -3.38 9.93 -17.01
N ALA A 90 -2.45 9.73 -17.94
CA ALA A 90 -2.64 8.88 -19.11
C ALA A 90 -2.49 7.39 -18.78
N TYR A 91 -1.53 7.04 -17.93
CA TYR A 91 -1.19 5.65 -17.59
C TYR A 91 -0.41 5.59 -16.27
N TRP A 92 -0.37 4.43 -15.62
CA TRP A 92 0.48 4.17 -14.46
C TRP A 92 0.93 2.70 -14.44
N GLU A 93 2.10 2.47 -13.83
CA GLU A 93 2.61 1.13 -13.56
C GLU A 93 3.54 1.15 -12.34
N TRP A 94 3.51 0.08 -11.55
CA TRP A 94 4.49 -0.12 -10.48
C TRP A 94 5.80 -0.63 -11.09
N GLU A 95 6.89 0.04 -10.78
CA GLU A 95 8.25 -0.40 -11.15
C GLU A 95 8.78 -1.39 -10.09
N ASP A 96 8.46 -1.14 -8.82
CA ASP A 96 8.67 -2.03 -7.68
C ASP A 96 7.74 -1.63 -6.50
N ASP A 97 7.93 -2.21 -5.32
CA ASP A 97 7.09 -2.00 -4.13
C ASP A 97 7.13 -0.55 -3.57
N GLN A 98 8.04 0.30 -4.05
CA GLN A 98 8.24 1.68 -3.58
C GLN A 98 8.23 2.71 -4.71
N ASN A 99 8.24 2.28 -5.97
CA ASN A 99 8.35 3.16 -7.13
C ASN A 99 7.12 3.01 -8.03
N LEU A 100 6.28 4.05 -8.03
CA LEU A 100 5.12 4.16 -8.91
C LEU A 100 5.45 5.06 -10.10
N ARG A 101 5.44 4.51 -11.30
CA ARG A 101 5.55 5.32 -12.52
C ARG A 101 4.17 5.82 -12.93
N VAL A 102 4.04 7.13 -13.13
CA VAL A 102 2.82 7.77 -13.61
C VAL A 102 3.15 8.52 -14.89
N ILE A 103 2.38 8.27 -15.95
CA ILE A 103 2.52 8.98 -17.23
C ILE A 103 1.44 10.06 -17.27
N ALA A 104 1.86 11.32 -17.31
CA ALA A 104 0.97 12.47 -17.42
C ALA A 104 0.53 12.69 -18.88
N HIS A 105 -0.64 13.32 -19.06
CA HIS A 105 -1.11 13.73 -20.37
C HIS A 105 -0.14 14.73 -21.01
N PRO A 106 0.18 14.64 -22.32
CA PRO A 106 1.21 15.45 -22.97
C PRO A 106 0.95 16.96 -23.00
N ASP A 107 -0.29 17.38 -22.80
CA ASP A 107 -0.71 18.80 -22.88
C ASP A 107 -0.57 19.56 -21.55
N LEU A 108 -0.11 18.89 -20.48
CA LEU A 108 0.05 19.51 -19.16
C LEU A 108 1.41 20.15 -18.98
N ASP A 109 1.49 21.16 -18.11
CA ASP A 109 2.75 21.56 -17.51
C ASP A 109 3.15 20.53 -16.45
N LEU A 110 4.22 19.77 -16.73
CA LEU A 110 4.68 18.69 -15.86
C LEU A 110 5.03 19.18 -14.45
N SER A 111 5.64 20.36 -14.33
CA SER A 111 6.11 20.89 -13.04
C SER A 111 4.96 21.42 -12.20
N GLU A 112 3.98 22.09 -12.84
CA GLU A 112 2.74 22.48 -12.16
C GLU A 112 1.97 21.25 -11.68
N PHE A 113 1.87 20.22 -12.52
CA PHE A 113 1.17 18.98 -12.16
C PHE A 113 1.88 18.21 -11.05
N ALA A 114 3.21 18.13 -11.07
CA ALA A 114 3.99 17.53 -9.99
C ALA A 114 3.76 18.22 -8.65
N ASN A 115 3.66 19.56 -8.64
CA ASN A 115 3.34 20.31 -7.43
C ASN A 115 1.92 20.05 -6.94
N ALA A 116 0.94 19.97 -7.84
CA ALA A 116 -0.44 19.63 -7.48
C ALA A 116 -0.54 18.24 -6.83
N ILE A 117 0.21 17.26 -7.35
CA ILE A 117 0.31 15.93 -6.72
C ILE A 117 0.95 16.04 -5.33
N ARG A 118 2.09 16.73 -5.19
CA ARG A 118 2.78 16.92 -3.88
C ARG A 118 1.86 17.53 -2.83
N ASP A 119 1.02 18.49 -3.21
CA ASP A 119 0.13 19.18 -2.28
C ASP A 119 -1.05 18.30 -1.84
N GLN A 120 -1.59 17.46 -2.74
CA GLN A 120 -2.80 16.67 -2.46
C GLN A 120 -2.52 15.22 -2.06
N ILE A 121 -1.31 14.69 -2.27
CA ILE A 121 -0.97 13.30 -1.97
C ILE A 121 -1.22 12.94 -0.50
N ASN A 122 -0.95 13.87 0.42
CA ASN A 122 -1.15 13.67 1.85
C ASN A 122 -2.64 13.57 2.26
N GLU A 123 -3.56 14.01 1.39
CA GLU A 123 -5.00 13.82 1.60
C GLU A 123 -5.47 12.43 1.13
N ILE A 124 -4.68 11.78 0.27
CA ILE A 124 -4.98 10.48 -0.35
C ILE A 124 -4.30 9.35 0.41
N VAL A 125 -3.08 9.60 0.91
CA VAL A 125 -2.19 8.62 1.50
C VAL A 125 -2.25 8.68 3.02
N LEU A 126 -2.62 7.56 3.63
CA LEU A 126 -2.54 7.31 5.08
C LEU A 126 -1.67 6.07 5.32
N PHE A 127 -0.39 6.13 4.93
CA PHE A 127 0.59 5.10 5.26
C PHE A 127 1.94 5.73 5.63
N ASP A 128 2.70 5.09 6.52
CA ASP A 128 3.99 5.58 7.06
C ASP A 128 5.20 5.01 6.27
N LYS A 129 4.98 4.71 4.98
CA LYS A 129 5.99 4.15 4.08
C LYS A 129 6.53 5.24 3.15
N THR A 130 7.86 5.33 3.08
CA THR A 130 8.54 6.11 2.05
C THR A 130 8.32 5.49 0.68
N MET A 131 7.90 6.30 -0.29
CA MET A 131 7.79 5.89 -1.69
C MET A 131 8.09 7.03 -2.66
N VAL A 132 8.29 6.70 -3.92
CA VAL A 132 8.57 7.65 -5.00
C VAL A 132 7.55 7.49 -6.11
N ILE A 133 6.98 8.61 -6.56
CA ILE A 133 6.22 8.67 -7.81
C ILE A 133 7.12 9.25 -8.90
N ASN A 134 7.38 8.44 -9.93
CA ASN A 134 8.11 8.81 -11.14
C ASN A 134 7.13 9.37 -12.17
N LEU A 135 6.88 10.69 -12.10
CA LEU A 135 5.96 11.37 -12.99
C LEU A 135 6.65 11.69 -14.32
N SER A 136 6.23 11.01 -15.38
CA SER A 136 6.85 11.12 -16.71
C SER A 136 5.90 11.74 -17.73
N GLN A 137 6.45 12.56 -18.62
CA GLN A 137 5.74 13.12 -19.78
C GLN A 137 6.74 13.33 -20.92
N ASN A 138 6.51 12.69 -22.07
CA ASN A 138 7.48 12.63 -23.17
C ASN A 138 8.85 12.15 -22.65
N ASP A 139 9.92 12.92 -22.87
CA ASP A 139 11.29 12.61 -22.42
C ASP A 139 11.64 13.25 -21.05
N LYS A 140 10.66 13.82 -20.34
CA LYS A 140 10.87 14.46 -19.03
C LYS A 140 10.31 13.59 -17.91
N THR A 141 11.02 13.57 -16.79
CA THR A 141 10.59 12.89 -15.56
C THR A 141 10.81 13.82 -14.37
N GLU A 142 9.82 13.89 -13.49
CA GLU A 142 9.93 14.47 -12.15
C GLU A 142 9.69 13.40 -11.09
N GLU A 143 10.52 13.43 -10.05
CA GLU A 143 10.37 12.55 -8.89
C GLU A 143 9.58 13.27 -7.79
N ILE A 144 8.61 12.56 -7.21
CA ILE A 144 7.81 13.04 -6.08
C ILE A 144 8.02 12.06 -4.93
N TYR A 145 8.68 12.54 -3.88
CA TYR A 145 8.97 11.75 -2.68
C TYR A 145 7.82 11.91 -1.69
N ILE A 146 7.29 10.77 -1.25
CA ILE A 146 6.24 10.67 -0.22
C ILE A 146 6.92 10.05 1.00
N ASN A 147 6.77 10.68 2.16
CA ASN A 147 7.29 10.23 3.44
C ASN A 147 6.16 10.15 4.46
#